data_AF-A0A7Y5LNL1-F1
#
_entry.id   AF-A0A7Y5LNL1-F1
#
_cell.length_a   1.000
_cell.length_b   1.000
_cell.length_c   1.000
_cell.angle_alpha   90.00
_cell.angle_beta   90.00
_cell.angle_gamma   90.00
#
_symmetry.space_group_name_H-M   'P 1'
#
loop_
_entity.id
_entity.type
_entity.pdbx_description
1 polymer ?
#
loop_
_entity_poly.entity_id
_entity_poly.type
_entity_poly.pdbx_seq_one_letter_code
_entity_poly.pdbx_strand_id
1 'polypeptide(L)'
;MAGKQLFKRDDILIRIGIPLLLVSFLVLVGSVHDTWSFLVALLFALAPIGLLIAGGYYRYKERRILALWRIIEQTAVVRMDDLVAGAGFRRTEVLEALRILNSRKNLYFVHDGATDTILDGRLRHQHAHETRCLSCGASVKLSVADWTGPPTCGHCGASVVPPDWKRLRDEVMASLRRPGVVTVTPAESFNLPVFVLLVVFCWPAALIYYAVKNRVR
;
A
#
# COMPACT_ATOMS: atom_id res chain seq x y z
N MET A 1 -1.08 -4.05 -16.21
CA MET A 1 -0.41 -2.79 -16.57
C MET A 1 0.40 -2.30 -15.37
N ALA A 2 1.67 -1.97 -15.61
CA ALA A 2 2.53 -1.09 -14.81
C ALA A 2 2.64 -1.36 -13.30
N GLY A 3 3.41 -2.38 -12.93
CA GLY A 3 4.28 -2.32 -11.75
C GLY A 3 5.41 -1.30 -11.93
N LYS A 4 5.10 -0.11 -12.49
CA LYS A 4 6.04 1.01 -12.54
C LYS A 4 6.20 1.44 -11.10
N GLN A 5 7.40 1.22 -10.54
CA GLN A 5 7.82 1.65 -9.21
C GLN A 5 7.16 3.01 -8.90
N LEU A 6 6.28 3.02 -7.90
CA LEU A 6 5.54 4.21 -7.52
C LEU A 6 6.54 5.31 -7.15
N PHE A 7 7.69 4.95 -6.60
CA PHE A 7 8.73 5.90 -6.20
C PHE A 7 10.10 5.58 -6.81
N LYS A 8 10.29 5.94 -8.09
CA LYS A 8 11.60 5.88 -8.77
C LYS A 8 12.71 6.68 -8.06
N ARG A 9 12.35 7.64 -7.19
CA ARG A 9 13.29 8.46 -6.42
C ARG A 9 13.97 7.67 -5.28
N ASP A 10 13.36 6.62 -4.76
CA ASP A 10 13.87 5.90 -3.59
C ASP A 10 15.03 4.97 -3.95
N ASP A 11 14.95 4.37 -5.14
CA ASP A 11 16.03 3.55 -5.69
C ASP A 11 17.30 4.38 -5.94
N ILE A 12 17.16 5.68 -6.23
CA ILE A 12 18.29 6.60 -6.39
C ILE A 12 18.99 6.84 -5.05
N LEU A 13 18.25 7.09 -3.97
CA LEU A 13 18.84 7.32 -2.64
C LEU A 13 19.65 6.13 -2.15
N ILE A 14 19.13 4.91 -2.34
CA ILE A 14 19.84 3.68 -1.95
C ILE A 14 21.06 3.46 -2.87
N ARG A 15 20.90 3.63 -4.19
CA ARG A 15 22.00 3.45 -5.15
C ARG A 15 23.14 4.46 -4.98
N ILE A 16 22.85 5.67 -4.52
CA ILE A 16 23.85 6.71 -4.21
C ILE A 16 24.43 6.52 -2.81
N GLY A 17 23.61 6.14 -1.83
CA GLY A 17 24.04 5.95 -0.44
C GLY A 17 25.07 4.84 -0.27
N ILE A 18 24.92 3.70 -0.97
CA ILE A 18 25.85 2.56 -0.88
C ILE A 18 27.29 2.92 -1.30
N PRO A 19 27.56 3.49 -2.50
CA PRO A 19 28.91 3.84 -2.91
C PRO A 19 29.50 4.96 -2.04
N LEU A 20 28.71 5.95 -1.62
CA LEU A 20 29.17 6.98 -0.69
C LEU A 20 29.57 6.39 0.67
N LEU A 21 28.83 5.38 1.16
CA LEU A 21 29.17 4.68 2.40
C LEU A 21 30.50 3.93 2.27
N LEU A 22 30.73 3.26 1.14
CA LEU A 22 31.99 2.56 0.86
C LEU A 22 33.18 3.54 0.80
N VAL A 23 33.02 4.67 0.10
CA VAL A 23 34.06 5.71 0.02
C VAL A 23 34.33 6.30 1.40
N SER A 24 33.28 6.63 2.17
CA SER A 24 33.42 7.18 3.52
C SER A 24 34.14 6.21 4.45
N PHE A 25 33.85 4.91 4.33
CA PHE A 25 34.53 3.87 5.10
C PHE A 25 36.02 3.78 4.75
N LEU A 26 36.38 3.80 3.46
CA LEU A 26 37.78 3.79 3.03
C LEU A 26 38.56 5.01 3.58
N VAL A 27 37.95 6.19 3.54
CA VAL A 27 38.54 7.42 4.10
C VAL A 27 38.71 7.30 5.62
N LEU A 28 37.72 6.73 6.31
CA LEU A 28 37.77 6.51 7.77
C LEU A 28 38.95 5.60 8.16
N VAL A 29 39.14 4.49 7.43
CA VAL A 29 40.25 3.54 7.65
C VAL A 29 41.60 4.19 7.39
N GLY A 30 41.70 5.04 6.36
CA GLY A 30 42.94 5.79 6.06
C GLY A 30 43.28 6.88 7.09
N SER A 31 42.29 7.37 7.84
CA SER A 31 42.44 8.51 8.75
C SER A 31 42.70 8.11 10.21
N VAL A 32 42.93 6.83 10.51
CA VAL A 32 43.04 6.29 11.88
C VAL A 32 44.20 6.92 12.69
N HIS A 33 45.23 7.44 12.01
CA HIS A 33 46.40 8.00 12.69
C HIS A 33 46.31 9.49 13.04
N ASP A 34 45.33 10.22 12.50
CA ASP A 34 45.14 11.65 12.78
C ASP A 34 43.74 11.90 13.34
N THR A 35 43.67 12.32 14.61
CA THR A 35 42.43 12.59 15.33
C THR A 35 41.53 13.60 14.64
N TRP A 36 42.08 14.64 14.01
CA TRP A 36 41.27 15.66 13.35
C TRP A 36 40.67 15.13 12.05
N SER A 37 41.50 14.50 11.21
CA SER A 37 41.06 13.84 9.98
C SER A 37 40.03 12.75 10.25
N PHE A 38 40.19 11.99 11.33
CA PHE A 38 39.22 10.97 11.76
C PHE A 38 37.86 11.56 12.13
N LEU A 39 37.82 12.67 12.89
CA LEU A 39 36.56 13.34 13.26
C LEU A 39 35.82 13.88 12.03
N VAL A 40 36.54 14.47 11.09
CA VAL A 40 35.97 14.95 9.83
C VAL A 40 35.42 13.78 9.02
N ALA A 41 36.18 12.69 8.87
CA ALA A 41 35.74 11.49 8.15
C ALA A 41 34.49 10.85 8.80
N LEU A 42 34.41 10.83 10.13
CA LEU A 42 33.24 10.35 10.87
C LEU A 42 31.99 11.18 10.56
N LEU A 43 32.12 12.51 10.53
CA LEU A 43 31.03 13.42 10.20
C LEU A 43 30.54 13.21 8.76
N PHE A 44 31.46 13.01 7.81
CA PHE A 44 31.12 12.68 6.43
C PHE A 44 30.41 11.32 6.30
N ALA A 45 30.76 10.33 7.13
CA ALA A 45 30.12 9.01 7.12
C ALA A 45 28.64 9.05 7.58
N LEU A 46 28.21 10.09 8.31
CA LEU A 46 26.80 10.25 8.70
C LEU A 46 25.88 10.52 7.50
N ALA A 47 26.37 11.22 6.47
CA ALA A 47 25.58 11.57 5.29
C ALA A 47 25.06 10.34 4.50
N PRO A 48 25.90 9.36 4.10
CA PRO A 48 25.40 8.15 3.43
C PRO A 48 24.52 7.29 4.33
N ILE A 49 24.78 7.23 5.64
CA ILE A 49 23.90 6.53 6.59
C ILE A 49 22.50 7.16 6.58
N GLY A 50 22.42 8.49 6.63
CA GLY A 50 21.17 9.23 6.53
C GLY A 50 20.42 8.94 5.22
N LEU A 51 21.13 8.90 4.09
CA LEU A 51 20.54 8.57 2.78
C LEU A 51 19.98 7.13 2.74
N LEU A 52 20.68 6.17 3.33
CA LEU A 52 20.23 4.78 3.39
C LEU A 52 19.03 4.60 4.29
N ILE A 53 19.01 5.24 5.46
CA ILE A 53 17.85 5.23 6.37
C ILE A 53 16.64 5.85 5.68
N ALA A 54 16.81 7.02 5.07
CA ALA A 54 15.74 7.69 4.33
C ALA A 54 15.22 6.80 3.18
N GLY A 55 16.12 6.25 2.36
CA GLY A 55 15.75 5.35 1.26
C GLY A 55 15.03 4.08 1.72
N GLY A 56 15.48 3.49 2.84
CA GLY A 56 14.83 2.33 3.46
C GLY A 56 13.43 2.66 3.98
N TYR A 57 13.25 3.82 4.62
CA TYR A 57 11.96 4.30 5.10
C TYR A 57 10.96 4.50 3.97
N TYR A 58 11.36 5.19 2.89
CA TYR A 58 10.47 5.39 1.74
C TYR A 58 10.09 4.07 1.07
N ARG A 59 11.04 3.14 0.92
CA ARG A 59 10.76 1.80 0.35
C ARG A 59 9.80 0.99 1.22
N TYR A 60 9.91 1.10 2.54
CA TYR A 60 8.94 0.49 3.46
C TYR A 60 7.54 1.07 3.25
N LYS A 61 7.42 2.40 3.17
CA LYS A 61 6.15 3.09 2.93
C LYS A 61 5.54 2.71 1.58
N GLU A 62 6.35 2.64 0.52
CA GLU A 62 5.92 2.19 -0.81
C GLU A 62 5.37 0.77 -0.77
N ARG A 63 6.07 -0.17 -0.13
CA ARG A 63 5.60 -1.55 0.04
C ARG A 63 4.26 -1.63 0.75
N ARG A 64 4.06 -0.83 1.81
CA ARG A 64 2.77 -0.74 2.51
C ARG A 64 1.64 -0.24 1.60
N ILE A 65 1.89 0.81 0.82
CA ILE A 65 0.90 1.36 -0.14
C ILE A 65 0.57 0.33 -1.23
N LEU A 66 1.56 -0.37 -1.76
CA LEU A 66 1.37 -1.42 -2.77
C LEU A 66 0.60 -2.62 -2.21
N ALA A 67 0.86 -3.02 -0.96
CA ALA A 67 0.11 -4.07 -0.29
C ALA A 67 -1.37 -3.69 -0.13
N LEU A 68 -1.64 -2.47 0.34
CA LEU A 68 -3.00 -1.94 0.44
C LEU A 68 -3.69 -1.92 -0.93
N TRP A 69 -3.00 -1.42 -1.97
CA TRP A 69 -3.55 -1.37 -3.32
C TRP A 69 -3.94 -2.76 -3.84
N ARG A 70 -3.09 -3.78 -3.62
CA ARG A 70 -3.40 -5.17 -4.00
C ARG A 70 -4.63 -5.72 -3.28
N ILE A 71 -4.77 -5.43 -1.98
CA ILE A 71 -5.95 -5.85 -1.21
C ILE A 71 -7.21 -5.23 -1.81
N ILE A 72 -7.22 -3.91 -2.03
CA ILE A 72 -8.37 -3.19 -2.56
C ILE A 72 -8.71 -3.65 -3.99
N GLU A 73 -7.71 -3.84 -4.85
CA GLU A 73 -7.90 -4.29 -6.24
C GLU A 73 -8.57 -5.67 -6.31
N GLN A 74 -8.38 -6.53 -5.30
CA GLN A 74 -8.96 -7.88 -5.27
C GLN A 74 -10.37 -7.95 -4.69
N THR A 75 -10.70 -7.04 -3.79
CA THR A 75 -11.91 -7.13 -2.96
C THR A 75 -13.01 -6.15 -3.39
N ALA A 76 -12.71 -5.17 -4.24
CA ALA A 76 -13.61 -4.11 -4.76
C ALA A 76 -14.23 -3.19 -3.68
N VAL A 77 -14.63 -3.76 -2.55
CA VAL A 77 -15.15 -3.10 -1.34
C VAL A 77 -14.39 -3.67 -0.14
N VAL A 78 -13.77 -2.79 0.66
CA VAL A 78 -13.03 -3.18 1.86
C VAL A 78 -13.48 -2.35 3.04
N ARG A 79 -13.74 -2.98 4.19
CA ARG A 79 -14.00 -2.25 5.44
C ARG A 79 -12.68 -1.79 6.04
N MET A 80 -12.66 -0.58 6.57
CA MET A 80 -11.48 -0.02 7.22
C MET A 80 -11.03 -0.90 8.40
N ASP A 81 -11.99 -1.42 9.18
CA ASP A 81 -11.73 -2.29 10.31
C ASP A 81 -10.97 -3.57 9.92
N ASP A 82 -11.30 -4.17 8.76
CA ASP A 82 -10.62 -5.36 8.26
C ASP A 82 -9.16 -5.07 7.89
N LEU A 83 -8.88 -3.88 7.37
CA LEU A 83 -7.51 -3.43 7.06
C LEU A 83 -6.70 -3.15 8.33
N VAL A 84 -7.34 -2.58 9.34
CA VAL A 84 -6.68 -2.24 10.62
C VAL A 84 -6.43 -3.50 11.43
N ALA A 85 -7.44 -4.34 11.64
CA ALA A 85 -7.36 -5.54 12.46
C ALA A 85 -6.64 -6.69 11.72
N GLY A 86 -6.94 -6.90 10.44
CA GLY A 86 -6.41 -8.04 9.68
C GLY A 86 -5.03 -7.79 9.09
N ALA A 87 -4.78 -6.61 8.52
CA ALA A 87 -3.53 -6.30 7.82
C ALA A 87 -2.61 -5.34 8.60
N GLY A 88 -2.99 -4.95 9.82
CA GLY A 88 -2.17 -4.15 10.72
C GLY A 88 -1.86 -2.74 10.19
N PHE A 89 -2.73 -2.18 9.37
CA PHE A 89 -2.58 -0.79 8.92
C PHE A 89 -3.12 0.18 9.97
N ARG A 90 -2.51 1.36 10.08
CA ARG A 90 -3.15 2.45 10.84
C ARG A 90 -4.17 3.14 9.95
N ARG A 91 -5.29 3.60 10.51
CA ARG A 91 -6.33 4.33 9.76
C ARG A 91 -5.77 5.55 9.02
N THR A 92 -4.86 6.28 9.66
CA THR A 92 -4.15 7.42 9.04
C THR A 92 -3.27 7.00 7.86
N GLU A 93 -2.56 5.86 7.97
CA GLU A 93 -1.74 5.31 6.88
C GLU A 93 -2.61 4.91 5.69
N VAL A 94 -3.78 4.31 5.93
CA VAL A 94 -4.71 3.95 4.85
C VAL A 94 -5.20 5.20 4.12
N LEU A 95 -5.68 6.21 4.85
CA LEU A 95 -6.16 7.45 4.23
C LEU A 95 -5.06 8.21 3.47
N GLU A 96 -3.84 8.24 4.00
CA GLU A 96 -2.69 8.82 3.30
C GLU A 96 -2.35 8.03 2.04
N ALA A 97 -2.33 6.70 2.14
CA ALA A 97 -2.09 5.82 0.99
C ALA A 97 -3.16 6.01 -0.10
N LEU A 98 -4.44 6.12 0.27
CA LEU A 98 -5.52 6.42 -0.66
C LEU A 98 -5.31 7.77 -1.35
N ARG A 99 -4.90 8.81 -0.62
CA ARG A 99 -4.58 10.12 -1.20
C ARG A 99 -3.44 10.01 -2.23
N ILE A 100 -2.38 9.26 -1.89
CA ILE A 100 -1.24 9.02 -2.81
C ILE A 100 -1.70 8.25 -4.05
N LEU A 101 -2.52 7.21 -3.88
CA LEU A 101 -3.06 6.42 -5.00
C LEU A 101 -3.95 7.29 -5.90
N ASN A 102 -4.86 8.08 -5.33
CA ASN A 102 -5.78 8.98 -6.06
C ASN A 102 -5.05 10.11 -6.79
N SER A 103 -3.86 10.51 -6.33
CA SER A 103 -3.02 11.48 -7.06
C SER A 103 -2.52 10.92 -8.40
N ARG A 104 -2.59 9.60 -8.62
CA ARG A 104 -2.20 8.97 -9.88
C ARG A 104 -3.37 8.98 -10.86
N LYS A 105 -3.12 9.51 -12.05
CA LYS A 105 -4.04 9.41 -13.19
C LYS A 105 -4.38 7.93 -13.40
N ASN A 106 -5.65 7.55 -13.20
CA ASN A 106 -6.26 6.22 -13.37
C ASN A 106 -6.65 5.47 -12.08
N LEU A 107 -6.32 5.92 -10.88
CA LEU A 107 -6.84 5.30 -9.65
C LEU A 107 -7.78 6.29 -8.97
N TYR A 108 -8.97 5.81 -8.59
CA TYR A 108 -9.96 6.64 -7.89
C TYR A 108 -10.65 5.81 -6.84
N PHE A 109 -10.18 5.91 -5.60
CA PHE A 109 -10.75 5.26 -4.43
C PHE A 109 -11.48 6.28 -3.58
N VAL A 110 -12.67 5.92 -3.10
CA VAL A 110 -13.49 6.77 -2.24
C VAL A 110 -13.62 6.07 -0.89
N HIS A 111 -13.31 6.78 0.18
CA HIS A 111 -13.64 6.35 1.55
C HIS A 111 -15.00 6.92 1.91
N ASP A 112 -15.92 6.05 2.29
CA ASP A 112 -17.22 6.44 2.82
C ASP A 112 -17.15 6.46 4.35
N GLY A 113 -17.29 7.66 4.93
CA GLY A 113 -17.23 7.85 6.37
C GLY A 113 -18.43 7.29 7.13
N ALA A 114 -19.57 7.08 6.47
CA ALA A 114 -20.76 6.54 7.12
C ALA A 114 -20.65 5.03 7.35
N THR A 115 -20.22 4.29 6.33
CA THR A 115 -20.07 2.83 6.37
C THR A 115 -18.66 2.37 6.75
N ASP A 116 -17.73 3.31 6.87
CA ASP A 116 -16.29 3.08 7.06
C ASP A 116 -15.68 2.11 6.05
N THR A 117 -16.12 2.22 4.79
CA THR A 117 -15.68 1.36 3.69
C THR A 117 -14.90 2.14 2.66
N ILE A 118 -14.02 1.42 1.96
CA ILE A 118 -13.21 1.92 0.86
C ILE A 118 -13.69 1.23 -0.41
N LEU A 119 -14.03 2.04 -1.40
CA LEU A 119 -14.65 1.62 -2.65
C LEU A 119 -13.83 2.12 -3.82
N ASP A 120 -13.71 1.34 -4.90
CA ASP A 120 -13.28 1.90 -6.17
C ASP A 120 -14.40 2.81 -6.70
N GLY A 121 -14.11 4.11 -6.83
CA GLY A 121 -15.09 5.09 -7.25
C GLY A 121 -15.53 4.92 -8.71
N ARG A 122 -14.84 4.10 -9.51
CA ARG A 122 -15.35 3.65 -10.82
C ARG A 122 -16.66 2.86 -10.69
N LEU A 123 -16.81 2.08 -9.62
CA LEU A 123 -18.02 1.31 -9.32
C LEU A 123 -19.23 2.21 -9.06
N ARG A 124 -18.98 3.38 -8.48
CA ARG A 124 -20.02 4.36 -8.16
C ARG A 124 -20.70 4.92 -9.42
N HIS A 125 -19.94 5.03 -10.52
CA HIS A 125 -20.44 5.60 -11.78
C HIS A 125 -20.95 4.54 -12.75
N GLN A 126 -20.37 3.34 -12.78
CA GLN A 126 -20.70 2.31 -13.78
C GLN A 126 -21.95 1.49 -13.46
N HIS A 127 -22.40 1.48 -12.20
CA HIS A 127 -23.48 0.59 -11.77
C HIS A 127 -24.58 1.32 -10.97
N ALA A 128 -24.81 2.60 -11.28
CA ALA A 128 -26.01 3.29 -10.81
C ALA A 128 -27.22 2.74 -11.59
N HIS A 129 -27.85 1.68 -11.08
CA HIS A 129 -29.03 1.13 -11.71
C HIS A 129 -30.24 1.96 -11.31
N GLU A 130 -30.84 2.64 -12.29
CA GLU A 130 -32.12 3.31 -12.05
C GLU A 130 -33.22 2.25 -12.13
N THR A 131 -34.00 2.10 -11.06
CA THR A 131 -35.17 1.23 -11.03
C THR A 131 -36.38 2.05 -10.56
N ARG A 132 -37.58 1.65 -10.97
CA ARG A 132 -38.81 2.28 -10.48
C ARG A 132 -39.31 1.55 -9.25
N CYS A 133 -39.70 2.31 -8.23
CA CYS A 133 -40.35 1.74 -7.06
C CYS A 133 -41.71 1.17 -7.44
N LEU A 134 -41.96 -0.10 -7.14
CA LEU A 134 -43.25 -0.75 -7.41
C LEU A 134 -44.40 -0.15 -6.59
N SER A 135 -44.11 0.45 -5.43
CA SER A 135 -45.13 1.03 -4.54
C SER A 135 -45.54 2.44 -4.94
N CYS A 136 -44.61 3.31 -5.36
CA CYS A 136 -44.89 4.72 -5.64
C CYS A 136 -44.56 5.19 -7.07
N GLY A 137 -43.96 4.33 -7.90
CA GLY A 137 -43.58 4.66 -9.28
C GLY A 137 -42.36 5.57 -9.43
N ALA A 138 -41.84 6.16 -8.34
CA ALA A 138 -40.67 7.03 -8.37
C ALA A 138 -39.42 6.28 -8.84
N SER A 139 -38.55 6.93 -9.61
CA SER A 139 -37.26 6.37 -9.98
C SER A 139 -36.25 6.50 -8.83
N VAL A 140 -35.58 5.41 -8.51
CA VAL A 140 -34.57 5.31 -7.45
C VAL A 140 -33.27 4.87 -8.10
N LYS A 141 -32.21 5.66 -7.89
CA LYS A 141 -30.85 5.31 -8.31
C LYS A 141 -30.22 4.45 -7.23
N LEU A 142 -29.98 3.19 -7.56
CA LEU A 142 -29.33 2.23 -6.69
C LEU A 142 -27.82 2.27 -6.93
N SER A 143 -27.05 2.63 -5.91
CA SER A 143 -25.59 2.56 -5.96
C SER A 143 -25.10 1.25 -5.35
N VAL A 144 -24.02 0.70 -5.92
CA VAL A 144 -23.33 -0.50 -5.43
C VAL A 144 -22.79 -0.35 -4.01
N ALA A 145 -22.54 0.89 -3.58
CA ALA A 145 -22.02 1.19 -2.26
C ALA A 145 -22.99 0.82 -1.12
N ASP A 146 -24.29 0.83 -1.36
CA ASP A 146 -25.33 0.62 -0.33
C ASP A 146 -25.79 -0.84 -0.21
N TRP A 147 -24.98 -1.80 -0.67
CA TRP A 147 -25.35 -3.23 -0.78
C TRP A 147 -25.34 -4.02 0.54
N THR A 148 -25.20 -3.35 1.68
CA THR A 148 -25.26 -3.97 3.01
C THR A 148 -26.68 -4.33 3.45
N GLY A 149 -27.72 -3.85 2.76
CA GLY A 149 -29.12 -4.16 3.02
C GLY A 149 -30.02 -4.00 1.78
N PRO A 150 -31.29 -4.43 1.86
CA PRO A 150 -32.27 -4.16 0.81
C PRO A 150 -32.49 -2.63 0.73
N PRO A 151 -32.32 -2.03 -0.45
CA PRO A 151 -32.37 -0.58 -0.56
C PRO A 151 -33.81 -0.08 -0.40
N THR A 152 -34.00 0.99 0.36
CA THR A 152 -35.31 1.60 0.61
C THR A 152 -35.56 2.76 -0.34
N CYS A 153 -36.80 2.92 -0.78
CA CYS A 153 -37.20 4.07 -1.58
C CYS A 153 -37.13 5.35 -0.74
N GLY A 154 -36.37 6.35 -1.19
CA GLY A 154 -36.30 7.65 -0.51
C GLY A 154 -37.60 8.45 -0.51
N HIS A 155 -38.61 8.04 -1.29
CA HIS A 155 -39.89 8.74 -1.40
C HIS A 155 -40.98 8.14 -0.52
N CYS A 156 -41.13 6.81 -0.50
CA CYS A 156 -42.18 6.13 0.26
C CYS A 156 -41.67 5.18 1.35
N GLY A 157 -40.35 4.99 1.50
CA GLY A 157 -39.75 4.08 2.48
C GLY A 157 -39.88 2.59 2.16
N ALA A 158 -40.61 2.22 1.10
CA ALA A 158 -40.79 0.82 0.72
C ALA A 158 -39.47 0.18 0.25
N SER A 159 -39.28 -1.10 0.58
CA SER A 159 -38.11 -1.87 0.17
C SER A 159 -38.13 -2.11 -1.34
N VAL A 160 -37.11 -1.62 -2.04
CA VAL A 160 -36.94 -1.76 -3.49
C VAL A 160 -36.01 -2.94 -3.74
N VAL A 161 -36.51 -4.17 -3.60
CA VAL A 161 -35.73 -5.37 -3.94
C VAL A 161 -36.15 -5.84 -5.33
N PRO A 162 -35.33 -5.63 -6.38
CA PRO A 162 -35.54 -6.32 -7.65
C PRO A 162 -35.59 -7.84 -7.41
N PRO A 163 -36.44 -8.60 -8.10
CA PRO A 163 -36.52 -10.06 -7.94
C PRO A 163 -35.16 -10.74 -8.18
N ASP A 164 -34.32 -10.17 -9.06
CA ASP A 164 -32.97 -10.66 -9.38
C ASP A 164 -31.84 -9.97 -8.60
N TRP A 165 -32.15 -9.20 -7.55
CA TRP A 165 -31.17 -8.37 -6.82
C TRP A 165 -29.92 -9.14 -6.38
N LYS A 166 -30.12 -10.33 -5.80
CA LYS A 166 -29.03 -11.17 -5.32
C LYS A 166 -28.15 -11.67 -6.47
N ARG A 167 -28.78 -12.05 -7.60
CA ARG A 167 -28.07 -12.52 -8.79
C ARG A 167 -27.27 -11.40 -9.45
N LEU A 168 -27.88 -10.22 -9.62
CA LEU A 168 -27.22 -9.04 -10.20
C LEU A 168 -26.02 -8.61 -9.35
N ARG A 169 -26.19 -8.63 -8.02
CA ARG A 169 -25.12 -8.37 -7.06
C ARG A 169 -23.98 -9.35 -7.22
N ASP A 170 -24.28 -10.64 -7.23
CA ASP A 170 -23.26 -11.69 -7.30
C ASP A 170 -22.53 -11.67 -8.66
N GLU A 171 -23.22 -11.33 -9.76
CA GLU A 171 -22.65 -11.18 -11.10
C GLU A 171 -21.73 -9.96 -11.23
N VAL A 172 -22.14 -8.80 -10.69
CA VAL A 172 -21.29 -7.61 -10.62
C VAL A 172 -20.07 -7.89 -9.74
N MET A 173 -20.24 -8.46 -8.54
CA MET A 173 -19.11 -8.81 -7.67
C MET A 173 -18.18 -9.84 -8.33
N ALA A 174 -18.70 -10.79 -9.10
CA ALA A 174 -17.91 -11.77 -9.83
C ALA A 174 -17.11 -11.11 -10.98
N SER A 175 -17.71 -10.19 -11.73
CA SER A 175 -17.01 -9.44 -12.79
C SER A 175 -15.88 -8.56 -12.26
N LEU A 176 -15.97 -8.17 -10.98
CA LEU A 176 -14.97 -7.35 -10.30
C LEU A 176 -13.87 -8.17 -9.63
N ARG A 177 -14.17 -9.39 -9.17
CA ARG A 177 -13.16 -10.30 -8.61
C ARG A 177 -12.27 -10.85 -9.71
N ARG A 178 -11.04 -10.34 -9.80
CA ARG A 178 -9.98 -11.08 -10.50
C ARG A 178 -9.62 -12.33 -9.68
N PRO A 179 -9.59 -13.54 -10.27
CA PRO A 179 -9.24 -14.75 -9.53
C PRO A 179 -7.78 -14.65 -9.07
N GLY A 180 -7.60 -14.53 -7.75
CA GLY A 180 -6.30 -14.48 -7.10
C GLY A 180 -6.49 -14.55 -5.60
N VAL A 181 -6.52 -15.76 -5.05
CA VAL A 181 -6.47 -15.98 -3.60
C VAL A 181 -5.08 -15.55 -3.13
N VAL A 182 -4.98 -14.40 -2.46
CA VAL A 182 -3.75 -14.02 -1.78
C VAL A 182 -3.84 -14.53 -0.35
N THR A 183 -3.19 -15.67 -0.12
CA THR A 183 -2.60 -15.89 1.18
C THR A 183 -1.56 -14.80 1.37
N VAL A 184 -1.84 -13.84 2.26
CA VAL A 184 -0.83 -12.90 2.74
C VAL A 184 0.15 -13.74 3.55
N THR A 185 1.13 -14.34 2.89
CA THR A 185 2.23 -14.98 3.59
C THR A 185 2.95 -13.86 4.35
N PRO A 186 3.05 -13.95 5.68
CA PRO A 186 3.74 -12.94 6.44
C PRO A 186 5.16 -12.84 5.90
N ALA A 187 5.54 -11.66 5.39
CA ALA A 187 6.84 -11.46 4.80
C ALA A 187 7.91 -11.76 5.86
N GLU A 188 8.64 -12.86 5.69
CA GLU A 188 9.61 -13.38 6.66
C GLU A 188 10.50 -12.26 7.21
N SER A 189 10.35 -11.96 8.51
CA SER A 189 10.87 -10.75 9.16
C SER A 189 12.37 -10.58 8.94
N PHE A 190 12.81 -9.33 8.74
CA PHE A 190 14.23 -9.01 8.62
C PHE A 190 14.86 -9.24 9.99
N ASN A 191 15.78 -10.21 10.09
CA ASN A 191 16.39 -10.58 11.36
C ASN A 191 17.59 -9.65 11.61
N LEU A 192 17.32 -8.54 12.29
CA LEU A 192 18.29 -7.49 12.60
C LEU A 192 19.56 -8.03 13.31
N PRO A 193 19.46 -8.92 14.33
CA PRO A 193 20.66 -9.51 14.95
C PRO A 193 21.58 -10.22 13.95
N VAL A 194 21.01 -10.98 13.01
CA VAL A 194 21.78 -11.70 11.99
C VAL A 194 22.46 -10.72 11.03
N PHE A 195 21.78 -9.64 10.66
CA PHE A 195 22.37 -8.59 9.82
C PHE A 195 23.52 -7.87 10.52
N VAL A 196 23.36 -7.49 11.79
CA VAL A 196 24.44 -6.85 12.58
C VAL A 196 25.63 -7.79 12.73
N LEU A 197 25.39 -9.06 13.02
CA LEU A 197 26.44 -10.07 13.11
C LEU A 197 27.17 -10.25 11.76
N LEU A 198 26.44 -10.26 10.64
CA LEU A 198 27.05 -10.29 9.32
C LEU A 198 27.84 -9.02 9.01
N VAL A 199 27.38 -7.83 9.39
CA VAL A 199 28.14 -6.57 9.17
C VAL A 199 29.47 -6.60 9.93
N VAL A 200 29.47 -7.10 11.17
CA VAL A 200 30.67 -7.14 12.02
C VAL A 200 31.66 -8.23 11.59
N PHE A 201 31.18 -9.43 11.26
CA PHE A 201 32.05 -10.59 11.01
C PHE A 201 32.25 -10.93 9.52
N CYS A 202 31.31 -10.58 8.63
CA CYS A 202 31.35 -10.97 7.22
C CYS A 202 30.58 -9.97 6.32
N TRP A 203 31.08 -8.73 6.23
CA TRP A 203 30.40 -7.63 5.56
C TRP A 203 29.96 -7.88 4.09
N PRO A 204 30.65 -8.68 3.25
CA PRO A 204 30.17 -9.00 1.91
C PRO A 204 28.91 -9.88 1.97
N ALA A 205 28.85 -10.81 2.92
CA ALA A 205 27.68 -11.63 3.16
C ALA A 205 26.53 -10.80 3.74
N ALA A 206 26.79 -9.73 4.50
CA ALA A 206 25.77 -8.77 4.94
C ALA A 206 25.13 -8.03 3.76
N LEU A 207 25.94 -7.60 2.79
CA LEU A 207 25.46 -6.96 1.57
C LEU A 207 24.63 -7.93 0.72
N ILE A 208 25.06 -9.19 0.60
CA ILE A 208 24.29 -10.23 -0.12
C ILE A 208 22.99 -10.54 0.63
N TYR A 209 23.03 -10.70 1.95
CA TYR A 209 21.85 -10.93 2.79
C TYR A 209 20.84 -9.79 2.64
N TYR A 210 21.31 -8.54 2.70
CA TYR A 210 20.49 -7.36 2.45
C TYR A 210 19.94 -7.34 1.03
N ALA A 211 20.76 -7.59 0.00
CA ALA A 211 20.33 -7.56 -1.39
C ALA A 211 19.32 -8.67 -1.74
N VAL A 212 19.56 -9.91 -1.29
CA VAL A 212 18.68 -11.07 -1.52
C VAL A 212 17.36 -10.88 -0.78
N LYS A 213 17.41 -10.56 0.51
CA LYS A 213 16.20 -10.39 1.33
C LYS A 213 15.40 -9.14 0.93
N ASN A 214 16.03 -8.19 0.23
CA ASN A 214 15.38 -7.01 -0.34
C ASN A 214 14.94 -7.18 -1.81
N ARG A 215 15.38 -8.24 -2.51
CA ARG A 215 14.91 -8.65 -3.85
C ARG A 215 13.73 -9.62 -3.79
N VAL A 216 13.69 -10.50 -2.80
CA VAL A 216 12.65 -11.53 -2.63
C VAL A 216 11.38 -10.97 -1.94
N ARG A 217 11.42 -9.72 -1.47
CA ARG A 217 10.30 -8.95 -0.88
C ARG A 217 9.90 -7.76 -1.75
#